data_AF-A0A1V8U2W1-F1
#
_entry.id   AF-A0A1V8U2W1-F1
#
_cell.length_a   1.000
_cell.length_b   1.000
_cell.length_c   1.000
_cell.angle_alpha   90.00
_cell.angle_beta   90.00
_cell.angle_gamma   90.00
#
_symmetry.space_group_name_H-M   'P 1'
#
loop_
_entity.id
_entity.type
_entity.pdbx_description
1 polymer ?
#
loop_
_entity_poly.entity_id
_entity_poly.type
_entity_poly.pdbx_seq_one_letter_code
_entity_poly.pdbx_strand_id
1 'polypeptide(L)'
;MSEKELKNGSPPHMAHNEKDGSNSPPLKDEFGPDPARRASVAMNIVENPLRRTSREQTVVDAEAFCNANEMGEHAALFGRAALVARDGFHNVPGLTEDERTALEYEKGHKWHGPMMLWYSIGLCAIGAATQGWDQTGSNGANLSFPEEFGIAGGGRDAWIVGLVNSIIFLTAGLIGAWIVDPMNKYLGRRGEIFVTAACLTATPIGSAFARSWQGLFAARFVMGIGIGAK
;
A
#
# COMPACT_ATOMS: atom_id res chain seq x y z
N MET A 1 -30.07 -26.19 16.71
CA MET A 1 -30.03 -24.97 15.87
C MET A 1 -28.69 -24.97 15.16
N SER A 2 -28.70 -24.80 13.84
CA SER A 2 -27.68 -25.27 12.89
C SER A 2 -26.37 -24.47 12.88
N GLU A 3 -25.28 -25.20 12.63
CA GLU A 3 -23.86 -24.85 12.46
C GLU A 3 -23.54 -23.96 11.22
N LYS A 4 -24.42 -23.01 10.88
CA LYS A 4 -24.38 -22.25 9.60
C LYS A 4 -24.18 -20.74 9.70
N GLU A 5 -23.86 -20.17 10.87
CA GLU A 5 -23.57 -18.71 11.00
C GLU A 5 -22.10 -18.36 11.24
N LEU A 6 -21.19 -19.34 11.21
CA LEU A 6 -19.74 -19.14 11.31
C LEU A 6 -19.13 -19.10 9.90
N LYS A 7 -19.29 -17.98 9.18
CA LYS A 7 -18.41 -17.52 8.07
C LYS A 7 -19.10 -16.37 7.32
N ASN A 8 -19.00 -15.17 7.86
CA ASN A 8 -19.05 -13.92 7.07
C ASN A 8 -18.52 -12.78 7.94
N GLY A 9 -17.22 -12.56 7.87
CA GLY A 9 -16.55 -11.43 8.49
C GLY A 9 -15.22 -11.21 7.80
N SER A 10 -15.21 -10.37 6.77
CA SER A 10 -13.97 -9.87 6.17
C SER A 10 -13.15 -9.13 7.23
N PRO A 11 -11.81 -9.25 7.26
CA PRO A 11 -10.99 -8.55 8.23
C PRO A 11 -11.06 -7.02 8.01
N PRO A 12 -11.21 -6.20 9.07
CA PRO A 12 -11.24 -4.76 8.92
C PRO A 12 -9.84 -4.21 8.58
N HIS A 13 -9.83 -3.33 7.58
CA HIS A 13 -8.68 -2.60 7.07
C HIS A 13 -8.05 -1.73 8.18
N MET A 14 -6.84 -2.05 8.66
CA MET A 14 -6.11 -1.20 9.62
C MET A 14 -5.46 -0.02 8.88
N ALA A 15 -5.98 1.19 9.11
CA ALA A 15 -5.33 2.42 8.69
C ALA A 15 -4.43 2.93 9.83
N HIS A 16 -3.11 3.02 9.57
CA HIS A 16 -2.13 3.60 10.48
C HIS A 16 -2.29 5.13 10.56
N ASN A 17 -2.38 5.69 11.77
CA ASN A 17 -2.26 7.13 12.01
C ASN A 17 -1.45 7.35 13.30
N GLU A 18 -0.25 7.91 13.18
CA GLU A 18 0.78 8.02 14.23
C GLU A 18 0.60 9.20 15.21
N LYS A 19 -0.59 9.81 15.28
CA LYS A 19 -0.81 10.98 16.14
C LYS A 19 -1.44 10.59 17.47
N ASP A 20 -0.60 10.11 18.38
CA ASP A 20 -0.91 10.16 19.81
C ASP A 20 -0.68 11.58 20.34
N GLY A 21 -1.77 12.20 20.77
CA GLY A 21 -1.82 13.54 21.32
C GLY A 21 -3.21 13.76 21.90
N SER A 22 -3.47 13.13 23.04
CA SER A 22 -4.69 13.27 23.83
C SER A 22 -4.82 14.70 24.36
N ASN A 23 -5.34 15.63 23.56
CA ASN A 23 -5.97 16.87 24.05
C ASN A 23 -6.72 17.64 22.95
N SER A 24 -7.81 17.07 22.44
CA SER A 24 -8.78 17.88 21.69
C SER A 24 -9.87 18.36 22.65
N PRO A 25 -10.11 19.68 22.80
CA PRO A 25 -11.16 20.17 23.69
C PRO A 25 -12.55 19.76 23.17
N PRO A 26 -13.54 19.53 24.04
CA PRO A 26 -14.89 19.15 23.60
C PRO A 26 -15.52 20.31 22.83
N LEU A 27 -15.92 20.03 21.58
CA LEU A 27 -16.75 20.93 20.77
C LEU A 27 -18.11 21.10 21.48
N LYS A 28 -18.53 22.35 21.67
CA LYS A 28 -19.79 22.72 22.33
C LYS A 28 -20.98 22.22 21.49
N ASP A 29 -21.90 21.53 22.15
CA ASP A 29 -23.21 21.13 21.62
C ASP A 29 -24.11 22.35 21.39
N GLU A 30 -24.30 22.77 20.13
CA GLU A 30 -25.28 23.83 19.79
C GLU A 30 -26.45 23.37 18.90
N PHE A 31 -26.59 22.07 18.59
CA PHE A 31 -27.81 21.58 17.92
C PHE A 31 -28.24 20.23 18.49
N GLY A 32 -29.50 20.18 18.94
CA GLY A 32 -30.12 19.08 19.69
C GLY A 32 -30.11 17.72 18.96
N PRO A 33 -30.36 16.62 19.69
CA PRO A 33 -29.95 15.29 19.27
C PRO A 33 -30.92 14.68 18.25
N ASP A 34 -30.42 14.38 17.05
CA ASP A 34 -31.01 13.38 16.17
C ASP A 34 -30.51 11.98 16.61
N PRO A 35 -31.38 11.11 17.16
CA PRO A 35 -30.99 9.83 17.73
C PRO A 35 -30.48 8.80 16.70
N ALA A 36 -30.62 9.05 15.39
CA ALA A 36 -30.25 8.10 14.34
C ALA A 36 -28.77 8.18 13.90
N ARG A 37 -28.02 9.21 14.30
CA ARG A 37 -26.62 9.42 13.84
C ARG A 37 -25.53 8.98 14.81
N ARG A 38 -25.85 8.29 15.91
CA ARG A 38 -24.86 7.89 16.94
C ARG A 38 -24.23 6.50 16.77
N ALA A 39 -24.51 5.77 15.70
CA ALA A 39 -23.96 4.42 15.49
C ALA A 39 -23.05 4.35 14.25
N SER A 40 -21.83 4.91 14.33
CA SER A 40 -20.67 4.41 13.55
C SER A 40 -19.36 5.18 13.79
N VAL A 41 -19.28 6.09 14.77
CA VAL A 41 -17.96 6.52 15.25
C VAL A 41 -17.48 5.49 16.26
N ALA A 42 -17.05 4.33 15.78
CA ALA A 42 -16.18 3.49 16.56
C ALA A 42 -14.98 4.38 16.92
N MET A 43 -14.89 4.76 18.19
CA MET A 43 -13.70 5.39 18.74
C MET A 43 -12.55 4.43 18.45
N ASN A 44 -11.72 4.73 17.45
CA ASN A 44 -10.46 4.04 17.21
C ASN A 44 -9.53 4.38 18.39
N ILE A 45 -9.81 3.78 19.55
CA ILE A 45 -8.87 3.76 20.66
C ILE A 45 -7.78 2.80 20.21
N VAL A 46 -6.70 3.38 19.69
CA VAL A 46 -5.48 2.64 19.36
C VAL A 46 -4.89 2.18 20.69
N GLU A 47 -5.27 0.98 21.09
CA GLU A 47 -4.74 0.34 22.29
C GLU A 47 -3.47 -0.42 21.92
N ASN A 48 -2.36 -0.07 22.57
CA ASN A 48 -1.10 -0.80 22.40
C ASN A 48 -1.28 -2.26 22.83
N PRO A 49 -1.13 -3.25 21.93
CA PRO A 49 -1.39 -4.66 22.24
C PRO A 49 -0.46 -5.21 23.32
N LEU A 50 0.75 -4.66 23.48
CA LEU A 50 1.69 -5.06 24.54
C LEU A 50 1.22 -4.65 25.94
N ARG A 51 0.27 -3.72 26.04
CA ARG A 51 -0.34 -3.35 27.33
C ARG A 51 -1.37 -4.36 27.83
N ARG A 52 -1.77 -5.33 26.99
CA ARG A 52 -2.70 -6.40 27.37
C ARG A 52 -2.05 -7.46 28.26
N THR A 53 -0.72 -7.54 28.31
CA THR A 53 0.03 -8.48 29.14
C THR A 53 0.74 -7.76 30.29
N SER A 54 1.18 -8.50 31.33
CA SER A 54 2.02 -7.93 32.41
C SER A 54 3.42 -7.58 31.90
N ARG A 55 4.18 -6.76 32.62
CA ARG A 55 5.52 -6.31 32.16
C ARG A 55 6.47 -7.47 32.03
N GLU A 56 6.39 -8.36 33.01
CA GLU A 56 7.14 -9.59 33.11
C GLU A 56 6.80 -10.51 31.94
N GLN A 57 5.50 -10.67 31.63
CA GLN A 57 5.08 -11.48 30.49
C GLN A 57 5.53 -10.88 29.16
N THR A 58 5.47 -9.55 29.00
CA THR A 58 5.97 -8.86 27.80
C THR A 58 7.45 -9.17 27.54
N VAL A 59 8.28 -9.18 28.59
CA VAL A 59 9.71 -9.52 28.49
C VAL A 59 9.89 -10.99 28.12
N VAL A 60 9.20 -11.89 28.82
CA VAL A 60 9.27 -13.34 28.55
C VAL A 60 8.86 -13.65 27.10
N ASP A 61 7.79 -13.03 26.60
CA ASP A 61 7.32 -13.21 25.23
C ASP A 61 8.35 -12.70 24.21
N ALA A 62 8.99 -11.55 24.49
CA ALA A 62 10.02 -10.98 23.64
C ALA A 62 11.30 -11.85 23.62
N GLU A 63 11.73 -12.37 24.76
CA GLU A 63 12.87 -13.29 24.86
C GLU A 63 12.58 -14.62 24.17
N ALA A 64 11.36 -15.17 24.35
CA ALA A 64 10.92 -16.37 23.66
C ALA A 64 10.90 -16.17 22.14
N PHE A 65 10.44 -15.01 21.67
CA PHE A 65 10.49 -14.64 20.26
C PHE A 65 11.92 -14.63 19.72
N CYS A 66 12.87 -14.03 20.45
CA CYS A 66 14.28 -14.03 20.05
C CYS A 66 14.86 -15.45 19.97
N ASN A 67 14.59 -16.28 20.97
CA ASN A 67 15.10 -17.65 21.01
C ASN A 67 14.51 -18.49 19.87
N ALA A 68 13.26 -18.26 19.48
CA ALA A 68 12.62 -18.96 18.36
C ALA A 68 13.13 -18.52 16.97
N ASN A 69 13.70 -17.31 16.85
CA ASN A 69 14.15 -16.72 15.58
C ASN A 69 15.68 -16.64 15.46
N GLU A 70 16.43 -17.48 16.18
CA GLU A 70 17.91 -17.51 16.14
C GLU A 70 18.58 -16.20 16.61
N MET A 71 17.87 -15.38 17.40
CA MET A 71 18.35 -14.10 17.94
C MET A 71 18.56 -14.15 19.47
N GLY A 72 18.79 -15.34 20.03
CA GLY A 72 18.87 -15.55 21.48
C GLY A 72 19.93 -14.70 22.19
N GLU A 73 21.02 -14.35 21.50
CA GLU A 73 22.05 -13.44 22.02
C GLU A 73 21.54 -12.01 22.31
N HIS A 74 20.43 -11.63 21.68
CA HIS A 74 19.78 -10.33 21.85
C HIS A 74 18.52 -10.39 22.73
N ALA A 75 18.22 -11.52 23.36
CA ALA A 75 17.00 -11.71 24.15
C ALA A 75 16.79 -10.60 25.20
N ALA A 76 17.82 -10.28 25.98
CA ALA A 76 17.75 -9.22 26.99
C ALA A 76 17.52 -7.81 26.40
N LEU A 77 18.06 -7.55 25.20
CA LEU A 77 17.83 -6.29 24.48
C LEU A 77 16.37 -6.21 24.03
N PHE A 78 15.83 -7.28 23.46
CA PHE A 78 14.44 -7.36 23.02
C PHE A 78 13.45 -7.28 24.20
N GLY A 79 13.79 -7.85 25.36
CA GLY A 79 13.03 -7.67 26.59
C GLY A 79 12.89 -6.20 26.97
N ARG A 80 14.01 -5.45 27.00
CA ARG A 80 13.98 -3.99 27.25
C ARG A 80 13.25 -3.23 26.14
N ALA A 81 13.49 -3.56 24.87
CA ALA A 81 12.84 -2.92 23.73
C ALA A 81 11.32 -3.12 23.75
N ALA A 82 10.84 -4.30 24.14
CA ALA A 82 9.41 -4.58 24.26
C ALA A 82 8.76 -3.76 25.40
N LEU A 83 9.47 -3.55 26.51
CA LEU A 83 9.02 -2.63 27.56
C LEU A 83 8.98 -1.17 27.08
N VAL A 84 9.99 -0.74 26.30
CA VAL A 84 10.01 0.60 25.68
C VAL A 84 8.83 0.78 24.74
N ALA A 85 8.55 -0.20 23.88
CA ALA A 85 7.43 -0.19 22.95
C ALA A 85 6.07 -0.19 23.67
N ARG A 86 5.98 -0.79 24.86
CA ARG A 86 4.75 -0.89 25.65
C ARG A 86 4.43 0.38 26.45
N ASP A 87 5.41 0.88 27.21
CA ASP A 87 5.20 1.88 28.26
C ASP A 87 5.88 3.23 27.96
N GLY A 88 6.66 3.31 26.88
CA GLY A 88 7.50 4.45 26.54
C GLY A 88 8.80 4.46 27.34
N PHE A 89 9.89 4.89 26.72
CA PHE A 89 11.25 4.78 27.27
C PHE A 89 11.47 5.52 28.61
N HIS A 90 10.68 6.55 28.92
CA HIS A 90 10.79 7.27 30.20
C HIS A 90 10.37 6.41 31.41
N ASN A 91 9.55 5.38 31.21
CA ASN A 91 8.95 4.57 32.27
C ASN A 91 9.60 3.19 32.45
N VAL A 92 10.67 2.90 31.70
CA VAL A 92 11.35 1.61 31.70
C VAL A 92 12.61 1.69 32.58
N PRO A 93 12.66 0.99 33.72
CA PRO A 93 13.87 0.89 34.54
C PRO A 93 14.90 -0.02 33.85
N GLY A 94 16.19 0.29 34.01
CA GLY A 94 17.29 -0.55 33.52
C GLY A 94 17.73 -0.28 32.08
N LEU A 95 17.29 0.81 31.46
CA LEU A 95 17.91 1.34 30.24
C LEU A 95 19.26 1.96 30.59
N THR A 96 20.26 1.66 29.77
CA THR A 96 21.56 2.33 29.80
C THR A 96 21.44 3.78 29.33
N GLU A 97 22.40 4.62 29.69
CA GLU A 97 22.42 6.03 29.28
C GLU A 97 22.54 6.18 27.75
N ASP A 98 23.30 5.27 27.13
CA ASP A 98 23.46 5.22 25.67
C ASP A 98 22.12 4.88 24.99
N GLU A 99 21.38 3.88 25.51
CA GLU A 99 20.04 3.54 25.00
C GLU A 99 19.07 4.71 25.15
N ARG A 100 19.08 5.40 26.29
CA ARG A 100 18.23 6.58 26.52
C ARG A 100 18.56 7.71 25.54
N THR A 101 19.84 8.02 25.38
CA THR A 101 20.30 9.08 24.46
C THR A 101 19.93 8.76 23.01
N ALA A 102 20.07 7.50 22.59
CA ALA A 102 19.67 7.05 21.26
C ALA A 102 18.16 7.23 21.02
N LEU A 103 17.32 6.85 22.01
CA LEU A 103 15.86 6.97 21.93
C LEU A 103 15.41 8.45 21.93
N GLU A 104 16.07 9.31 22.71
CA GLU A 104 15.83 10.75 22.68
C GLU A 104 16.24 11.38 21.35
N TYR A 105 17.38 10.96 20.79
CA TYR A 105 17.84 11.40 19.49
C TYR A 105 16.86 11.02 18.38
N GLU A 106 16.41 9.75 18.34
CA GLU A 106 15.44 9.25 17.37
C GLU A 106 14.12 10.04 17.43
N LYS A 107 13.60 10.27 18.65
CA LYS A 107 12.40 11.08 18.87
C LYS A 107 12.57 12.52 18.37
N GLY A 108 13.74 13.11 18.57
CA GLY A 108 14.08 14.46 18.09
C GLY A 108 14.28 14.54 16.57
N HIS A 109 14.64 13.42 15.92
CA HIS A 109 15.06 13.36 14.53
C HIS A 109 14.27 12.32 13.72
N LYS A 110 12.94 12.42 13.73
CA LYS A 110 12.01 11.49 13.04
C LYS A 110 12.28 11.23 11.54
N TRP A 111 13.04 12.09 10.87
CA TRP A 111 13.39 11.96 9.45
C TRP A 111 14.82 11.47 9.21
N HIS A 112 15.56 11.19 10.27
CA HIS A 112 16.92 10.67 10.21
C HIS A 112 16.89 9.16 9.91
N GLY A 113 16.65 8.85 8.64
CA GLY A 113 16.67 7.49 8.11
C GLY A 113 17.91 7.24 7.23
N PRO A 114 18.26 5.97 6.98
CA PRO A 114 19.34 5.63 6.07
C PRO A 114 19.04 6.11 4.64
N MET A 115 20.07 6.52 3.90
CA MET A 115 19.92 7.01 2.51
C MET A 115 19.20 6.00 1.60
N MET A 116 19.41 4.70 1.85
CA MET A 116 18.74 3.61 1.14
C MET A 116 17.21 3.64 1.30
N LEU A 117 16.71 3.97 2.50
CA LEU A 117 15.26 4.08 2.76
C LEU A 117 14.65 5.20 1.92
N TRP A 118 15.26 6.38 1.96
CA TRP A 118 14.80 7.54 1.19
C TRP A 118 14.88 7.29 -0.32
N TYR A 119 15.93 6.61 -0.77
CA TYR A 119 16.06 6.18 -2.16
C TYR A 119 14.90 5.25 -2.57
N SER A 120 14.58 4.23 -1.76
CA SER A 120 13.46 3.33 -2.01
C SER A 120 12.11 4.05 -2.01
N ILE A 121 11.87 4.94 -1.05
CA ILE A 121 10.64 5.75 -1.01
C ILE A 121 10.51 6.60 -2.27
N GLY A 122 11.58 7.30 -2.68
CA GLY A 122 11.59 8.12 -3.89
C GLY A 122 11.32 7.29 -5.15
N LEU A 123 11.98 6.14 -5.28
CA LEU A 123 11.78 5.25 -6.43
C LEU A 123 10.35 4.70 -6.50
N CYS A 124 9.78 4.29 -5.37
CA CYS A 124 8.39 3.84 -5.28
C CYS A 124 7.41 4.98 -5.60
N ALA A 125 7.66 6.19 -5.10
CA ALA A 125 6.83 7.36 -5.37
C ALA A 125 6.82 7.73 -6.86
N ILE A 126 7.96 7.69 -7.54
CA ILE A 126 8.05 7.89 -8.99
C ILE A 126 7.24 6.81 -9.72
N GLY A 127 7.40 5.55 -9.34
CA GLY A 127 6.62 4.45 -9.94
C GLY A 127 5.11 4.65 -9.79
N ALA A 128 4.65 5.05 -8.60
CA ALA A 128 3.24 5.37 -8.35
C ALA A 128 2.76 6.59 -9.15
N ALA A 129 3.60 7.63 -9.28
CA ALA A 129 3.28 8.82 -10.06
C ALA A 129 3.14 8.51 -11.56
N THR A 130 4.05 7.71 -12.13
CA THR A 130 3.98 7.26 -13.53
C THR A 130 2.71 6.42 -13.76
N GLN A 131 2.36 5.53 -12.83
CA GLN A 131 1.14 4.74 -12.92
C GLN A 131 -0.12 5.64 -12.94
N GLY A 132 -0.17 6.67 -12.08
CA GLY A 132 -1.26 7.64 -12.08
C GLY A 132 -1.34 8.49 -13.36
N TRP A 133 -0.17 8.84 -13.91
CA TRP A 133 -0.06 9.57 -15.18
C TRP A 133 -0.66 8.77 -16.33
N ASP A 134 -0.34 7.48 -16.48
CA ASP A 134 -0.84 6.64 -17.57
C ASP A 134 -2.37 6.44 -17.52
N GLN A 135 -2.94 6.30 -16.31
CA GLN A 135 -4.38 6.24 -16.13
C GLN A 135 -5.06 7.55 -16.52
N THR A 136 -4.49 8.68 -16.09
CA THR A 136 -5.01 10.01 -16.39
C THR A 136 -4.90 10.32 -17.88
N GLY A 137 -3.78 9.97 -18.52
CA GLY A 137 -3.58 10.13 -19.96
C GLY A 137 -4.56 9.28 -20.77
N SER A 138 -4.79 8.03 -20.35
CA SER A 138 -5.80 7.17 -20.99
C SER A 138 -7.21 7.74 -20.85
N ASN A 139 -7.58 8.25 -19.67
CA ASN A 139 -8.85 8.93 -19.45
C ASN A 139 -8.97 10.22 -20.27
N GLY A 140 -7.89 10.99 -20.41
CA GLY A 140 -7.85 12.18 -21.26
C GLY A 140 -8.07 11.84 -22.73
N ALA A 141 -7.43 10.79 -23.24
CA ALA A 141 -7.63 10.32 -24.61
C ALA A 141 -9.09 9.93 -24.88
N ASN A 142 -9.83 9.42 -23.88
CA ASN A 142 -11.23 9.02 -24.04
C ASN A 142 -12.16 10.19 -24.43
N LEU A 143 -11.74 11.43 -24.22
CA LEU A 143 -12.50 12.61 -24.61
C LEU A 143 -12.42 12.90 -26.11
N SER A 144 -11.36 12.47 -26.79
CA SER A 144 -11.07 12.87 -28.17
C SER A 144 -10.91 11.71 -29.15
N PHE A 145 -10.36 10.57 -28.71
CA PHE A 145 -10.15 9.43 -29.62
C PHE A 145 -11.44 8.88 -30.25
N PRO A 146 -12.61 8.87 -29.56
CA PRO A 146 -13.82 8.36 -30.20
C PRO A 146 -14.24 9.19 -31.40
N GLU A 147 -14.11 10.52 -31.32
CA GLU A 147 -14.40 11.42 -32.44
C GLU A 147 -13.36 11.26 -33.55
N GLU A 148 -12.07 11.27 -33.21
CA GLU A 148 -10.95 11.15 -34.15
C GLU A 148 -11.01 9.84 -34.97
N PHE A 149 -11.40 8.74 -34.34
CA PHE A 149 -11.51 7.44 -35.02
C PHE A 149 -12.90 7.14 -35.59
N GLY A 150 -13.83 8.10 -35.55
CA GLY A 150 -15.18 7.95 -36.10
C GLY A 150 -16.03 6.89 -35.38
N ILE A 151 -15.80 6.69 -34.07
CA ILE A 151 -16.49 5.74 -33.18
C ILE A 151 -17.16 6.47 -31.99
N ALA A 152 -17.63 7.69 -32.21
CA ALA A 152 -18.39 8.47 -31.22
C ALA A 152 -19.90 8.13 -31.20
N GLY A 153 -20.32 7.09 -31.93
CA GLY A 153 -21.72 6.67 -32.02
C GLY A 153 -22.23 5.92 -30.78
N GLY A 154 -23.51 5.58 -30.82
CA GLY A 154 -24.16 4.70 -29.83
C GLY A 154 -24.05 3.21 -30.19
N GLY A 155 -24.42 2.35 -29.24
CA GLY A 155 -24.47 0.90 -29.48
C GLY A 155 -23.07 0.29 -29.67
N ARG A 156 -22.76 -0.18 -30.89
CA ARG A 156 -21.50 -0.86 -31.21
C ARG A 156 -20.27 -0.03 -30.84
N ASP A 157 -20.31 1.26 -31.10
CA ASP A 157 -19.18 2.15 -30.90
C ASP A 157 -18.88 2.35 -29.41
N ALA A 158 -19.92 2.45 -28.58
CA ALA A 158 -19.77 2.46 -27.12
C ALA A 158 -19.14 1.17 -26.58
N TRP A 159 -19.46 0.01 -27.17
CA TRP A 159 -18.78 -1.26 -26.83
C TRP A 159 -17.30 -1.24 -27.23
N ILE A 160 -16.96 -0.66 -28.38
CA ILE A 160 -15.56 -0.51 -28.81
C ILE A 160 -14.79 0.39 -27.85
N VAL A 161 -15.34 1.56 -27.49
CA VAL A 161 -14.72 2.48 -26.53
C VAL A 161 -14.53 1.80 -25.17
N GLY A 162 -15.56 1.09 -24.68
CA GLY A 162 -15.49 0.31 -23.44
C GLY A 162 -14.42 -0.79 -23.49
N LEU A 163 -14.30 -1.48 -24.62
CA LEU A 163 -13.28 -2.51 -24.84
C LEU A 163 -11.86 -1.91 -24.84
N VAL A 164 -11.64 -0.82 -25.57
CA VAL A 164 -10.33 -0.13 -25.65
C VAL A 164 -9.87 0.42 -24.30
N ASN A 165 -10.81 0.73 -23.39
CA ASN A 165 -10.51 1.18 -22.03
C ASN A 165 -10.27 0.02 -21.06
N SER A 166 -11.11 -1.01 -21.12
CA SER A 166 -11.02 -2.15 -20.21
C SER A 166 -9.86 -3.10 -20.52
N ILE A 167 -9.35 -3.10 -21.76
CA ILE A 167 -8.33 -4.06 -22.19
C ILE A 167 -7.05 -4.00 -21.37
N ILE A 168 -6.66 -2.82 -20.87
CA ILE A 168 -5.47 -2.65 -20.02
C ILE A 168 -5.61 -3.51 -18.75
N PHE A 169 -6.76 -3.42 -18.08
CA PHE A 169 -7.02 -4.16 -16.85
C PHE A 169 -7.24 -5.65 -17.11
N LEU A 170 -7.96 -5.99 -18.18
CA LEU A 170 -8.19 -7.37 -18.61
C LEU A 170 -6.87 -8.10 -18.88
N THR A 171 -5.98 -7.49 -19.66
CA THR A 171 -4.69 -8.09 -20.00
C THR A 171 -3.72 -8.12 -18.82
N ALA A 172 -3.74 -7.11 -17.95
CA ALA A 172 -2.97 -7.14 -16.71
C ALA A 172 -3.32 -8.34 -15.83
N GLY A 173 -4.62 -8.57 -15.58
CA GLY A 173 -5.09 -9.65 -14.71
C GLY A 173 -5.08 -11.03 -15.37
N LEU A 174 -5.48 -11.14 -16.64
CA LEU A 174 -5.64 -12.44 -17.31
C LEU A 174 -4.37 -12.97 -17.95
N ILE A 175 -3.43 -12.08 -18.31
CA ILE A 175 -2.22 -12.46 -19.05
C ILE A 175 -0.98 -12.09 -18.24
N GLY A 176 -0.85 -10.82 -17.84
CA GLY A 176 0.32 -10.33 -17.12
C GLY A 176 0.61 -11.12 -15.83
N ALA A 177 -0.43 -11.37 -15.03
CA ALA A 177 -0.32 -12.13 -13.79
C ALA A 177 0.18 -13.59 -13.97
N TRP A 178 0.03 -14.19 -15.16
CA TRP A 178 0.52 -15.53 -15.46
C TRP A 178 1.91 -15.52 -16.10
N ILE A 179 2.26 -14.42 -16.77
CA ILE A 179 3.55 -14.24 -17.43
C ILE A 179 4.64 -13.77 -16.46
N VAL A 180 4.26 -13.18 -15.32
CA VAL A 180 5.23 -12.73 -14.30
C VAL A 180 6.11 -13.86 -13.79
N ASP A 181 5.55 -15.02 -13.46
CA ASP A 181 6.30 -16.18 -12.94
C ASP A 181 7.35 -16.70 -13.92
N PRO A 182 7.03 -17.00 -15.21
CA PRO A 182 8.03 -17.40 -16.18
C PRO A 182 9.03 -16.28 -16.46
N MET A 183 8.61 -15.01 -16.56
CA MET A 183 9.54 -13.90 -16.76
C MET A 183 10.55 -13.80 -15.62
N ASN A 184 10.09 -13.93 -14.37
CA ASN A 184 10.96 -13.91 -13.20
C ASN A 184 11.96 -15.08 -13.22
N LYS A 185 11.49 -16.29 -13.60
CA LYS A 185 12.34 -17.49 -13.68
C LYS A 185 13.44 -17.37 -14.74
N TYR A 186 13.14 -16.79 -15.91
CA TYR A 186 14.09 -16.73 -17.03
C TYR A 186 14.99 -15.48 -17.02
N LEU A 187 14.47 -14.33 -16.56
CA LEU A 187 15.18 -13.04 -16.61
C LEU A 187 15.69 -12.59 -15.23
N GLY A 188 15.24 -13.24 -14.15
CA GLY A 188 15.43 -12.77 -12.79
C GLY A 188 14.67 -11.47 -12.50
N ARG A 189 14.60 -11.08 -11.22
CA ARG A 189 13.82 -9.89 -10.79
C ARG A 189 14.31 -8.59 -11.45
N ARG A 190 15.62 -8.43 -11.65
CA ARG A 190 16.18 -7.21 -12.26
C ARG A 190 15.88 -7.13 -13.76
N GLY A 191 15.96 -8.26 -14.48
CA GLY A 191 15.69 -8.31 -15.92
C GLY A 191 14.21 -8.11 -16.23
N GLU A 192 13.33 -8.73 -15.46
CA GLU A 192 11.88 -8.53 -15.53
C GLU A 192 11.48 -7.06 -15.37
N ILE A 193 12.00 -6.38 -14.32
CA ILE A 193 11.74 -4.95 -14.08
C ILE A 193 12.22 -4.10 -15.27
N PHE A 194 13.39 -4.39 -15.82
CA PHE A 194 13.92 -3.63 -16.96
C PHE A 194 13.06 -3.80 -18.21
N VAL A 195 12.69 -5.04 -18.56
CA VAL A 195 11.88 -5.32 -19.76
C VAL A 195 10.48 -4.75 -19.63
N THR A 196 9.84 -4.90 -18.47
CA THR A 196 8.52 -4.33 -18.21
C THR A 196 8.56 -2.80 -18.24
N ALA A 197 9.57 -2.16 -17.64
CA ALA A 197 9.75 -0.72 -17.72
C ALA A 197 9.97 -0.21 -19.16
N ALA A 198 10.76 -0.91 -19.97
CA ALA A 198 10.96 -0.59 -21.38
C ALA A 198 9.65 -0.71 -22.18
N CYS A 199 8.87 -1.78 -21.93
CA CYS A 199 7.55 -1.99 -22.54
C CYS A 199 6.56 -0.88 -22.16
N LEU A 200 6.51 -0.52 -20.87
CA LEU A 200 5.65 0.55 -20.36
C LEU A 200 6.07 1.94 -20.85
N THR A 201 7.33 2.13 -21.22
CA THR A 201 7.78 3.38 -21.85
C THR A 201 7.43 3.42 -23.34
N ALA A 202 7.59 2.29 -24.04
CA ALA A 202 7.35 2.22 -25.49
C ALA A 202 5.86 2.28 -25.85
N THR A 203 4.98 1.75 -25.00
CA THR A 203 3.54 1.63 -25.32
C THR A 203 2.78 2.96 -25.34
N PRO A 204 2.99 3.94 -24.43
CA PRO A 204 2.44 5.29 -24.58
C PRO A 204 2.97 5.99 -25.82
N ILE A 205 4.26 5.85 -26.14
CA ILE A 205 4.85 6.42 -27.36
C ILE A 205 4.17 5.82 -28.59
N GLY A 206 4.01 4.51 -28.65
CA GLY A 206 3.29 3.83 -29.73
C GLY A 206 1.82 4.26 -29.83
N SER A 207 1.17 4.48 -28.68
CA SER A 207 -0.22 4.97 -28.62
C SER A 207 -0.36 6.36 -29.25
N ALA A 208 0.65 7.23 -29.12
CA ALA A 208 0.65 8.55 -29.73
C ALA A 208 0.68 8.53 -31.27
N PHE A 209 1.17 7.44 -31.88
CA PHE A 209 1.18 7.26 -33.34
C PHE A 209 0.00 6.44 -33.87
N ALA A 210 -0.94 6.02 -33.01
CA ALA A 210 -2.10 5.25 -33.44
C ALA A 210 -3.05 6.09 -34.30
N ARG A 211 -3.34 5.62 -35.52
CA ARG A 211 -4.27 6.26 -36.47
C ARG A 211 -5.64 5.58 -36.53
N SER A 212 -5.86 4.57 -35.69
CA SER A 212 -7.11 3.83 -35.62
C SER A 212 -7.32 3.27 -34.22
N TRP A 213 -8.58 2.98 -33.89
CA TRP A 213 -8.93 2.40 -32.60
C TRP A 213 -8.32 1.02 -32.39
N GLN A 214 -8.08 0.24 -33.45
CA GLN A 214 -7.40 -1.06 -33.37
C GLN A 214 -5.92 -0.90 -33.01
N GLY A 215 -5.25 0.13 -33.55
CA GLY A 215 -3.87 0.45 -33.19
C GLY A 215 -3.76 0.87 -31.73
N LEU A 216 -4.69 1.72 -31.27
CA LEU A 216 -4.76 2.13 -29.87
C LEU A 216 -5.07 0.94 -28.94
N PHE A 217 -5.98 0.06 -29.36
CA PHE A 217 -6.29 -1.19 -28.66
C PHE A 217 -5.05 -2.07 -28.51
N ALA A 218 -4.29 -2.30 -29.59
CA ALA A 218 -3.09 -3.12 -29.56
C ALA A 218 -2.01 -2.53 -28.64
N ALA A 219 -1.81 -1.21 -28.68
CA ALA A 219 -0.86 -0.54 -27.79
C ALA A 219 -1.27 -0.69 -26.31
N ARG A 220 -2.57 -0.52 -25.99
CA ARG A 220 -3.12 -0.71 -24.64
C ARG A 220 -3.12 -2.15 -24.16
N PHE A 221 -3.29 -3.11 -25.08
CA PHE A 221 -3.18 -4.54 -24.79
C PHE A 221 -1.75 -4.90 -24.33
N VAL A 222 -0.73 -4.44 -25.07
CA VAL A 222 0.68 -4.68 -24.72
C VAL A 222 1.03 -3.96 -23.42
N MET A 223 0.52 -2.74 -23.23
CA MET A 223 0.68 -1.98 -21.98
C MET A 223 0.14 -2.76 -20.79
N GLY A 224 -1.07 -3.31 -20.87
CA GLY A 224 -1.66 -4.07 -19.77
C GLY A 224 -0.87 -5.34 -19.41
N ILE A 225 -0.29 -6.04 -20.39
CA ILE A 225 0.66 -7.14 -20.11
C ILE A 225 1.86 -6.62 -19.32
N GLY A 226 2.45 -5.50 -19.73
CA GLY A 226 3.58 -4.88 -19.02
C GLY A 226 3.25 -4.47 -17.59
N ILE A 227 2.02 -3.97 -17.35
CA ILE A 227 1.54 -3.62 -16.00
C ILE A 227 1.39 -4.88 -15.14
N GLY A 228 0.78 -5.94 -15.68
CA GLY A 228 0.53 -7.17 -14.92
C GLY A 228 1.77 -8.02 -14.67
N ALA A 229 2.82 -7.86 -15.49
CA ALA A 229 4.07 -8.60 -15.37
C ALA A 229 5.12 -7.93 -14.44
N LYS A 230 4.78 -6.85 -13.72
CA LYS A 230 5.72 -6.03 -12.90
C LYS A 230 5.42 -6.06 -11.39
#